data_AF-A0A084VH74-F1
#
_entry.id   AF-A0A084VH74-F1
#
_cell.length_a   1.000
_cell.length_b   1.000
_cell.length_c   1.000
_cell.angle_alpha   90.00
_cell.angle_beta   90.00
_cell.angle_gamma   90.00
#
_symmetry.space_group_name_H-M   'P 1'
#
loop_
_entity.id
_entity.type
_entity.pdbx_description
1 polymer ?
#
loop_
_entity_poly.entity_id
_entity_poly.type
_entity_poly.pdbx_seq_one_letter_code
_entity_poly.pdbx_strand_id
1 'polypeptide(L)'
;MRQAMLFLQKKGIVTADPKTHHELLKTIWFTLYSRGNGKIGSSGFEHVFLNEVSNGTMIGLHNWLYVYDMEKAGRIDYKGWNKKMELGTKGEIAKVRLTFDNLQKPSNSLFVGTSPELEIALYTVCFQTRPDKECPLAVNGKPFTIKTFTFRYRGKNLIGGAWPNI
;
A
#
# COMPACT_ATOMS: atom_id res chain seq x y z
N MET A 1 6.93 11.94 5.07
CA MET A 1 6.95 12.35 3.65
C MET A 1 8.22 13.10 3.20
N ARG A 2 8.66 14.19 3.84
CA ARG A 2 9.85 14.97 3.41
C ARG A 2 11.10 14.12 3.13
N GLN A 3 11.42 13.18 4.01
CA GLN A 3 12.59 12.30 3.84
C GLN A 3 12.50 11.40 2.60
N ALA A 4 11.30 10.90 2.27
CA ALA A 4 11.08 10.13 1.05
C ALA A 4 11.30 11.00 -0.20
N MET A 5 10.82 12.24 -0.20
CA MET A 5 11.03 13.16 -1.31
C MET A 5 12.51 13.54 -1.47
N LEU A 6 13.23 13.78 -0.37
CA LEU A 6 14.68 13.99 -0.42
C LEU A 6 15.45 12.78 -0.98
N PHE A 7 15.01 11.56 -0.64
CA PHE A 7 15.58 10.35 -1.19
C PHE A 7 15.33 10.23 -2.71
N LEU A 8 14.09 10.48 -3.15
CA LEU A 8 13.73 10.47 -4.58
C LEU A 8 14.45 11.58 -5.35
N GLN A 9 14.66 12.74 -4.73
CA GLN A 9 15.44 13.84 -5.30
C GLN A 9 16.90 13.42 -5.51
N LYS A 10 17.53 12.78 -4.51
CA LYS A 10 18.89 12.23 -4.65
C LYS A 10 19.00 11.16 -5.74
N LYS A 11 17.89 10.50 -6.08
CA LYS A 11 17.80 9.54 -7.20
C LYS A 11 17.48 10.19 -8.54
N GLY A 12 17.28 11.51 -8.60
CA GLY A 12 16.93 12.25 -9.82
C GLY A 12 15.49 12.01 -10.30
N ILE A 13 14.62 11.46 -9.44
CA ILE A 13 13.22 11.14 -9.80
C ILE A 13 12.32 12.37 -9.67
N VAL A 14 12.62 13.24 -8.70
CA VAL A 14 11.93 14.52 -8.47
C VAL A 14 12.96 15.64 -8.34
N THR A 15 12.54 16.88 -8.56
CA THR A 15 13.41 18.05 -8.34
C THR A 15 13.25 18.57 -6.92
N ALA A 16 14.01 19.59 -6.53
CA ALA A 16 13.82 20.24 -5.22
C ALA A 16 12.49 21.01 -5.12
N ASP A 17 11.79 21.26 -6.23
CA ASP A 17 10.54 22.00 -6.26
C ASP A 17 9.40 21.18 -5.64
N PRO A 18 8.79 21.65 -4.53
CA PRO A 18 7.66 20.99 -3.90
C PRO A 18 6.48 20.68 -4.83
N LYS A 19 6.31 21.45 -5.91
CA LYS A 19 5.27 21.17 -6.91
C LYS A 19 5.49 19.82 -7.58
N THR A 20 6.73 19.45 -7.87
CA THR A 20 7.04 18.15 -8.48
C THR A 20 6.74 16.98 -7.53
N HIS A 21 7.00 17.17 -6.23
CA HIS A 21 6.62 16.19 -5.20
C HIS A 21 5.10 15.99 -5.14
N HIS A 22 4.36 17.09 -5.15
CA HIS A 22 2.91 17.07 -5.12
C HIS A 22 2.33 16.39 -6.37
N GLU A 23 2.80 16.78 -7.56
CA GLU A 23 2.33 16.20 -8.82
C GLU A 23 2.65 14.71 -8.95
N LEU A 24 3.81 14.28 -8.43
CA LEU A 24 4.16 12.86 -8.37
C LEU A 24 3.13 12.08 -7.52
N LEU A 25 2.89 12.54 -6.29
CA LEU A 25 1.94 11.88 -5.38
C LEU A 25 0.52 11.89 -5.95
N LYS A 26 0.07 13.06 -6.43
CA LYS A 26 -1.23 13.22 -7.09
C LYS A 26 -1.39 12.26 -8.26
N THR A 27 -0.37 12.15 -9.09
CA THR A 27 -0.40 11.28 -10.26
C THR A 27 -0.50 9.82 -9.83
N ILE A 28 0.41 9.33 -9.00
CA ILE A 28 0.49 7.91 -8.64
C ILE A 28 -0.75 7.45 -7.87
N TRP A 29 -1.19 8.24 -6.89
CA TRP A 29 -2.19 7.82 -5.91
C TRP A 29 -3.61 8.20 -6.31
N PHE A 30 -3.80 9.35 -6.95
CA PHE A 30 -5.12 9.97 -7.12
C PHE A 30 -5.54 10.20 -8.57
N THR A 31 -4.72 9.78 -9.55
CA THR A 31 -5.21 9.71 -10.94
C THR A 31 -6.35 8.71 -10.99
N LEU A 32 -7.54 9.17 -11.36
CA LEU A 32 -8.67 8.30 -11.58
C LEU A 32 -8.48 7.49 -12.87
N TYR A 33 -8.80 6.21 -12.80
CA TYR A 33 -8.79 5.30 -13.93
C TYR A 33 -10.06 4.45 -13.97
N SER A 34 -10.30 3.87 -15.14
CA SER A 34 -11.36 2.87 -15.33
C SER A 34 -10.76 1.47 -15.20
N ARG A 35 -11.51 0.58 -14.54
CA ARG A 35 -11.20 -0.84 -14.38
C ARG A 35 -12.00 -1.74 -15.32
N GLY A 36 -12.82 -1.14 -16.19
CA GLY A 36 -13.74 -1.85 -17.07
C GLY A 36 -15.01 -1.06 -17.33
N ASN A 37 -15.71 -1.38 -18.42
CA ASN A 37 -17.02 -0.80 -18.78
C ASN A 37 -17.04 0.74 -18.91
N GLY A 38 -15.88 1.37 -19.15
CA GLY A 38 -15.77 2.82 -19.36
C GLY A 38 -16.01 3.70 -18.13
N LYS A 39 -16.36 3.13 -16.96
CA LYS A 39 -16.61 3.88 -15.73
C LYS A 39 -15.28 4.28 -15.08
N ILE A 40 -15.03 5.58 -14.98
CA ILE A 40 -13.86 6.13 -14.28
C ILE A 40 -14.28 6.40 -12.83
N GLY A 41 -13.58 5.80 -11.87
CA GLY A 41 -13.93 5.97 -10.46
C GLY A 41 -13.05 5.18 -9.50
N SER A 42 -11.91 4.68 -9.95
CA SER A 42 -10.93 4.02 -9.08
C SER A 42 -9.60 4.76 -9.11
N SER A 43 -8.86 4.70 -8.00
CA SER A 43 -7.56 5.33 -7.81
C SER A 43 -6.54 4.36 -7.19
N GLY A 44 -5.27 4.75 -7.20
CA GLY A 44 -4.22 3.95 -6.56
C GLY A 44 -4.38 3.93 -5.03
N PHE A 45 -4.86 5.03 -4.47
CA PHE A 45 -5.18 5.14 -3.05
C PHE A 45 -6.24 4.12 -2.62
N GLU A 46 -7.38 4.09 -3.31
CA GLU A 46 -8.47 3.17 -2.98
C GLU A 46 -8.00 1.71 -3.08
N HIS A 47 -7.20 1.39 -4.10
CA HIS A 47 -6.79 0.00 -4.30
C HIS A 47 -5.75 -0.52 -3.29
N VAL A 48 -4.93 0.37 -2.73
CA VAL A 48 -3.95 0.01 -1.69
C VAL A 48 -4.58 0.03 -0.30
N PHE A 49 -5.30 1.10 0.01
CA PHE A 49 -5.74 1.40 1.38
C PHE A 49 -7.15 0.89 1.69
N LEU A 50 -8.03 0.73 0.70
CA LEU A 50 -9.36 0.17 0.89
C LEU A 50 -9.39 -1.30 0.45
N ASN A 51 -10.55 -1.93 0.58
CA ASN A 51 -10.81 -3.22 -0.03
C ASN A 51 -11.54 -3.06 -1.36
N GLU A 52 -11.30 -3.99 -2.25
CA GLU A 52 -12.07 -4.15 -3.48
C GLU A 52 -12.42 -5.62 -3.64
N VAL A 53 -13.64 -5.90 -4.10
CA VAL A 53 -14.06 -7.26 -4.47
C VAL A 53 -14.18 -7.32 -5.98
N SER A 54 -13.38 -8.16 -6.60
CA SER A 54 -13.41 -8.40 -8.05
C SER A 54 -13.49 -9.89 -8.31
N ASN A 55 -14.50 -10.32 -9.07
CA ASN A 55 -14.78 -11.73 -9.37
C ASN A 55 -14.77 -12.65 -8.13
N GLY A 56 -15.40 -12.19 -7.03
CA GLY A 56 -15.45 -12.94 -5.76
C GLY A 56 -14.11 -13.00 -5.02
N THR A 57 -13.07 -12.33 -5.51
CA THR A 57 -11.75 -12.26 -4.87
C THR A 57 -11.53 -10.89 -4.24
N MET A 58 -11.04 -10.90 -3.00
CA MET A 58 -10.68 -9.68 -2.29
C MET A 58 -9.29 -9.19 -2.65
N ILE A 59 -9.22 -7.98 -3.19
CA ILE A 59 -7.98 -7.27 -3.51
C ILE A 59 -7.82 -6.09 -2.55
N GLY A 60 -6.58 -5.71 -2.26
CA GLY A 60 -6.29 -4.65 -1.28
C GLY A 60 -6.48 -5.14 0.15
N LEU A 61 -6.99 -4.26 1.02
CA LEU A 61 -7.15 -4.46 2.47
C LEU A 61 -5.79 -4.55 3.21
N HIS A 62 -4.82 -3.70 2.84
CA HIS A 62 -3.48 -3.71 3.43
C HIS A 62 -3.22 -2.56 4.43
N ASN A 63 -4.27 -1.85 4.84
CA ASN A 63 -4.17 -0.75 5.79
C ASN A 63 -4.88 -1.08 7.10
N TRP A 64 -4.17 -0.95 8.23
CA TRP A 64 -4.70 -1.37 9.51
C TRP A 64 -5.82 -0.48 10.05
N LEU A 65 -5.85 0.82 9.71
CA LEU A 65 -6.95 1.70 10.09
C LEU A 65 -8.24 1.26 9.40
N TYR A 66 -8.16 0.98 8.10
CA TYR A 66 -9.30 0.46 7.36
C TYR A 66 -9.74 -0.91 7.86
N VAL A 67 -8.79 -1.81 8.17
CA VAL A 67 -9.11 -3.10 8.81
C VAL A 67 -9.82 -2.90 10.15
N TYR A 68 -9.32 -1.99 10.99
CA TYR A 68 -9.94 -1.66 12.28
C TYR A 68 -11.38 -1.18 12.12
N ASP A 69 -11.62 -0.23 11.19
CA ASP A 69 -12.96 0.31 10.97
C ASP A 69 -13.93 -0.76 10.44
N MET A 70 -13.47 -1.64 9.56
CA MET A 70 -14.29 -2.73 9.00
C MET A 70 -14.52 -3.86 10.01
N GLU A 71 -13.58 -4.15 10.89
CA GLU A 71 -13.76 -5.08 12.01
C GLU A 71 -14.77 -4.51 13.01
N LYS A 72 -14.63 -3.22 13.37
CA LYS A 72 -15.58 -2.51 14.24
C LYS A 72 -17.00 -2.48 13.66
N ALA A 73 -17.12 -2.42 12.33
CA ALA A 73 -18.39 -2.49 11.62
C ALA A 73 -18.96 -3.92 11.50
N GLY A 74 -18.29 -4.94 12.04
CA GLY A 74 -18.71 -6.35 11.96
C GLY A 74 -18.53 -6.99 10.58
N ARG A 75 -17.79 -6.36 9.67
CA ARG A 75 -17.55 -6.85 8.31
C ARG A 75 -16.30 -7.72 8.22
N ILE A 76 -15.32 -7.48 9.10
CA ILE A 76 -14.14 -8.30 9.23
C ILE A 76 -14.26 -9.21 10.45
N ASP A 77 -13.89 -10.47 10.26
CA ASP A 77 -13.73 -11.48 11.28
C ASP A 77 -12.26 -11.93 11.29
N TYR A 78 -11.52 -11.46 12.29
CA TYR A 78 -10.10 -11.75 12.46
C TYR A 78 -9.88 -13.19 12.95
N LYS A 79 -9.07 -13.96 12.21
CA LYS A 79 -8.81 -15.39 12.46
C LYS A 79 -7.44 -15.68 13.08
N GLY A 80 -6.71 -14.65 13.50
CA GLY A 80 -5.36 -14.77 14.04
C GLY A 80 -4.26 -14.38 13.07
N TRP A 81 -3.01 -14.51 13.52
CA TRP A 81 -1.81 -14.19 12.76
C TRP A 81 -0.91 -15.42 12.58
N ASN A 82 -0.14 -15.40 11.50
CA ASN A 82 0.82 -16.46 11.15
C ASN A 82 2.26 -16.01 11.42
N LYS A 83 2.57 -14.74 11.17
CA LYS A 83 3.89 -14.15 11.42
C LYS A 83 3.75 -12.68 11.82
N LYS A 84 4.65 -12.22 12.69
CA LYS A 84 4.76 -10.81 13.08
C LYS A 84 6.22 -10.38 13.13
N MET A 85 6.47 -9.10 12.89
CA MET A 85 7.78 -8.48 13.04
C MET A 85 7.62 -7.05 13.58
N GLU A 86 8.13 -6.81 14.78
CA GLU A 86 8.14 -5.48 15.40
C GLU A 86 9.13 -4.53 14.71
N LEU A 87 8.69 -3.29 14.48
CA LEU A 87 9.46 -2.25 13.78
C LEU A 87 10.24 -1.31 14.74
N GLY A 88 10.28 -1.63 16.03
CA GLY A 88 10.91 -0.81 17.06
C GLY A 88 10.01 -0.74 18.29
N THR A 89 9.88 0.46 18.87
CA THR A 89 9.02 0.68 20.04
C THR A 89 7.53 0.78 19.71
N LYS A 90 7.21 1.10 18.45
CA LYS A 90 5.84 1.22 17.94
C LYS A 90 5.74 0.61 16.56
N GLY A 91 4.63 -0.07 16.32
CA GLY A 91 4.26 -0.64 15.03
C GLY A 91 4.91 -1.99 14.74
N GLU A 92 4.22 -2.76 13.91
CA GLU A 92 4.62 -4.10 13.48
C GLU A 92 4.21 -4.34 12.03
N ILE A 93 4.83 -5.32 11.39
CA ILE A 93 4.31 -5.96 10.19
C ILE A 93 3.68 -7.27 10.64
N ALA A 94 2.41 -7.49 10.28
CA ALA A 94 1.68 -8.68 10.64
C ALA A 94 1.17 -9.39 9.39
N LYS A 95 1.35 -10.71 9.33
CA LYS A 95 0.72 -11.59 8.36
C LYS A 95 -0.47 -12.26 9.02
N VAL A 96 -1.67 -11.79 8.71
CA VAL A 96 -2.93 -12.15 9.35
C VAL A 96 -3.82 -13.01 8.47
N ARG A 97 -4.74 -13.72 9.11
CA ARG A 97 -5.87 -14.41 8.48
C ARG A 97 -7.14 -13.67 8.86
N LEU A 98 -7.98 -13.38 7.88
CA LEU A 98 -9.26 -12.72 8.11
C LEU A 98 -10.31 -13.21 7.13
N THR A 99 -11.57 -13.03 7.49
CA THR A 99 -12.71 -13.11 6.58
C THR A 99 -13.32 -11.72 6.49
N PHE A 100 -13.72 -11.28 5.29
CA PHE A 100 -14.45 -10.02 5.10
C PHE A 100 -15.72 -10.32 4.31
N ASP A 101 -16.90 -10.01 4.86
CA ASP A 101 -18.22 -10.31 4.27
C ASP A 101 -18.29 -11.73 3.67
N ASN A 102 -17.85 -12.73 4.44
CA ASN A 102 -17.75 -14.16 4.05
C ASN A 102 -16.67 -14.53 3.01
N LEU A 103 -15.91 -13.56 2.49
CA LEU A 103 -14.76 -13.80 1.63
C LEU A 103 -13.51 -14.04 2.46
N GLN A 104 -12.93 -15.23 2.33
CA GLN A 104 -11.73 -15.59 3.06
C GLN A 104 -10.49 -14.93 2.46
N LYS A 105 -9.64 -14.37 3.32
CA LYS A 105 -8.30 -13.89 3.00
C LYS A 105 -7.29 -14.64 3.88
N PRO A 106 -6.83 -15.83 3.45
CA PRO A 106 -6.02 -16.73 4.29
C PRO A 106 -4.58 -16.23 4.51
N SER A 107 -4.18 -15.16 3.84
CA SER A 107 -2.88 -14.52 4.05
C SER A 107 -2.96 -13.07 3.64
N ASN A 108 -2.99 -12.17 4.61
CA ASN A 108 -2.93 -10.73 4.40
C ASN A 108 -1.76 -10.14 5.18
N SER A 109 -0.82 -9.49 4.50
CA SER A 109 0.29 -8.82 5.17
C SER A 109 0.06 -7.31 5.16
N LEU A 110 0.22 -6.68 6.31
CA LEU A 110 -0.02 -5.25 6.51
C LEU A 110 0.88 -4.70 7.61
N PHE A 111 1.12 -3.39 7.56
CA PHE A 111 1.62 -2.67 8.71
C PHE A 111 0.50 -2.47 9.73
N VAL A 112 0.82 -2.48 11.02
CA VAL A 112 -0.10 -2.20 12.12
C VAL A 112 0.55 -1.17 13.05
N GLY A 113 -0.22 -0.17 13.48
CA GLY A 113 0.27 0.90 14.38
C GLY A 113 1.18 1.93 13.72
N THR A 114 1.35 1.85 12.39
CA THR A 114 2.02 2.85 11.56
C THR A 114 1.10 4.01 11.22
N SER A 115 1.67 5.15 10.85
CA SER A 115 0.90 6.27 10.34
C SER A 115 0.66 6.16 8.83
N PRO A 116 -0.47 6.66 8.29
CA PRO A 116 -0.73 6.61 6.85
C PRO A 116 0.36 7.28 6.00
N GLU A 117 0.98 8.37 6.49
CA GLU A 117 2.04 9.03 5.75
C GLU A 117 3.33 8.23 5.67
N LEU A 118 3.59 7.32 6.62
CA LEU A 118 4.71 6.39 6.55
C LEU A 118 4.47 5.35 5.45
N GLU A 119 3.29 4.75 5.43
CA GLU A 119 2.90 3.76 4.41
C GLU A 119 2.94 4.36 3.00
N ILE A 120 2.30 5.52 2.79
CA ILE A 120 2.34 6.23 1.50
C ILE A 120 3.78 6.55 1.10
N ALA A 121 4.63 6.99 2.04
CA ALA A 121 6.02 7.33 1.75
C ALA A 121 6.84 6.11 1.31
N LEU A 122 6.75 5.00 2.04
CA LEU A 122 7.49 3.77 1.72
C LEU A 122 7.01 3.17 0.39
N TYR A 123 5.69 3.08 0.20
CA TYR A 123 5.12 2.58 -1.05
C TYR A 123 5.47 3.46 -2.25
N THR A 124 5.47 4.79 -2.09
CA THR A 124 5.91 5.70 -3.17
C THR A 124 7.38 5.49 -3.52
N VAL A 125 8.26 5.38 -2.52
CA VAL A 125 9.70 5.15 -2.76
C VAL A 125 9.94 3.83 -3.47
N CYS A 126 9.31 2.74 -3.00
CA CYS A 126 9.45 1.44 -3.61
C CYS A 126 8.86 1.39 -5.03
N PHE A 127 7.69 2.00 -5.24
CA PHE A 127 7.08 2.08 -6.57
C PHE A 127 7.95 2.85 -7.58
N GLN A 128 8.57 3.94 -7.16
CA GLN A 128 9.41 4.76 -8.03
C GLN A 128 10.79 4.16 -8.30
N THR A 129 11.35 3.40 -7.36
CA THR A 129 12.71 2.86 -7.49
C THR A 129 12.77 1.40 -7.93
N ARG A 130 11.72 0.63 -7.63
CA ARG A 130 11.64 -0.82 -7.84
C ARG A 130 10.20 -1.25 -8.20
N PRO A 131 9.57 -0.66 -9.24
CA PRO A 131 8.23 -1.06 -9.65
C PRO A 131 8.20 -2.55 -10.01
N ASP A 132 7.12 -3.24 -9.64
CA ASP A 132 6.87 -4.66 -9.92
C ASP A 132 7.94 -5.64 -9.40
N LYS A 133 8.80 -5.18 -8.47
CA LYS A 133 9.89 -5.97 -7.87
C LYS A 133 9.83 -5.90 -6.34
N GLU A 134 10.51 -6.83 -5.69
CA GLU A 134 10.73 -6.75 -4.24
C GLU A 134 11.61 -5.54 -3.91
N CYS A 135 11.12 -4.70 -3.00
CA CYS A 135 11.80 -3.56 -2.44
C CYS A 135 12.32 -3.91 -1.04
N PRO A 136 13.58 -4.34 -0.90
CA PRO A 136 14.17 -4.71 0.37
C PRO A 136 14.39 -3.46 1.21
N LEU A 137 13.98 -3.57 2.47
CA LEU A 137 14.06 -2.55 3.50
C LEU A 137 14.56 -3.21 4.78
N ALA A 138 15.07 -2.40 5.69
CA ALA A 138 15.39 -2.86 7.03
C ALA A 138 15.08 -1.76 8.03
N VAL A 139 14.61 -2.16 9.20
CA VAL A 139 14.50 -1.28 10.37
C VAL A 139 15.16 -1.97 11.56
N ASN A 140 16.04 -1.27 12.26
CA ASN A 140 16.79 -1.81 13.40
C ASN A 140 17.46 -3.17 13.10
N GLY A 141 18.03 -3.33 11.89
CA GLY A 141 18.67 -4.57 11.45
C GLY A 141 17.71 -5.70 11.07
N LYS A 142 16.38 -5.54 11.21
CA LYS A 142 15.39 -6.53 10.80
C LYS A 142 14.98 -6.30 9.34
N PRO A 143 15.27 -7.24 8.41
CA PRO A 143 14.94 -7.08 7.01
C PRO A 143 13.47 -7.43 6.75
N PHE A 144 12.86 -6.72 5.80
CA PHE A 144 11.56 -7.03 5.23
C PHE A 144 11.51 -6.51 3.79
N THR A 145 10.46 -6.86 3.05
CA THR A 145 10.27 -6.31 1.71
C THR A 145 8.94 -5.59 1.58
N ILE A 146 8.85 -4.67 0.62
CA ILE A 146 7.60 -4.14 0.12
C ILE A 146 7.47 -4.57 -1.33
N LYS A 147 6.29 -5.05 -1.72
CA LYS A 147 5.95 -5.32 -3.11
C LYS A 147 4.96 -4.26 -3.59
N THR A 148 5.22 -3.66 -4.73
CA THR A 148 4.32 -2.71 -5.39
C THR A 148 4.00 -3.19 -6.80
N PHE A 149 2.77 -2.97 -7.26
CA PHE A 149 2.31 -3.33 -8.60
C PHE A 149 2.02 -2.09 -9.43
N THR A 150 2.41 -2.13 -10.69
CA THR A 150 2.12 -1.06 -11.65
C THR A 150 0.78 -1.31 -12.33
N PHE A 151 -0.09 -0.30 -12.27
CA PHE A 151 -1.27 -0.21 -13.12
C PHE A 151 -1.03 0.82 -14.21
N ARG A 152 -0.97 0.38 -15.48
CA ARG A 152 -0.77 1.27 -16.62
C ARG A 152 -2.09 1.81 -17.13
N TYR A 153 -2.23 3.14 -17.16
CA TYR A 153 -3.44 3.79 -17.65
C TYR A 153 -3.10 5.06 -18.44
N ARG A 154 -3.53 5.11 -19.71
CA ARG A 154 -3.34 6.27 -20.62
C ARG A 154 -1.91 6.83 -20.60
N GLY A 155 -0.93 5.95 -20.72
CA GLY A 155 0.50 6.31 -20.74
C GLY A 155 1.10 6.66 -19.38
N LYS A 156 0.34 6.59 -18.28
CA LYS A 156 0.83 6.80 -16.91
C LYS A 156 1.03 5.47 -16.19
N ASN A 157 2.06 5.40 -15.37
CA ASN A 157 2.28 4.32 -14.41
C ASN A 157 1.70 4.74 -13.05
N LEU A 158 0.66 4.05 -12.61
CA LEU A 158 -0.05 4.30 -11.35
C LEU A 158 0.23 3.15 -10.38
N ILE A 159 0.07 3.39 -9.08
CA ILE A 159 0.18 2.31 -8.11
C ILE A 159 -1.10 1.48 -8.13
N GLY A 160 -0.96 0.19 -8.41
CA GLY A 160 -2.03 -0.79 -8.53
C GLY A 160 -2.04 -1.82 -7.42
N GLY A 161 -1.32 -1.58 -6.31
CA GLY A 161 -1.23 -2.49 -5.17
C GLY A 161 0.10 -2.30 -4.45
N ALA A 162 0.07 -2.34 -3.13
CA ALA A 162 1.27 -2.24 -2.30
C ALA A 162 1.06 -2.89 -0.94
N TRP A 163 2.01 -3.70 -0.49
CA TRP A 163 1.99 -4.31 0.84
C TRP A 163 3.39 -4.73 1.29
N PRO A 164 3.64 -4.80 2.62
CA PRO A 164 4.87 -5.36 3.16
C PRO A 164 4.85 -6.89 3.14
N ASN A 165 6.01 -7.53 3.20
CA ASN A 165 6.15 -8.97 3.35
C ASN A 165 7.30 -9.30 4.31
N ILE A 166 7.09 -10.32 5.14
CA ILE A 166 8.03 -10.85 6.14
C ILE A 166 8.11 -12.36 6.08
#